data_AF-A0A7J8PT88-F1
#
_entry.id   AF-A0A7J8PT88-F1
#
_cell.length_a   1.000
_cell.length_b   1.000
_cell.length_c   1.000
_cell.angle_alpha   90.00
_cell.angle_beta   90.00
_cell.angle_gamma   90.00
#
_symmetry.space_group_name_H-M   'P 1'
#
loop_
_entity.id
_entity.type
_entity.pdbx_description
1 polymer ?
#
loop_
_entity_poly.entity_id
_entity_poly.type
_entity_poly.pdbx_seq_one_letter_code
_entity_poly.pdbx_strand_id
1 'polypeptide(L)'
;MPWEDMLRAIKKGRKRTKWEQREPYAFWKGNPHVAKNRLDLMKCNLSDQYDWNVRLYYKNWSKVVDEGFNNSKLEDQCTYRSMVPMQHYWPIRRQDKCRDLKFAVEWGNNHTQQAQDIGKAGSKFIEEILTMRNVYDYMFHLLNEYSKLLKYKPTVPSKARRICVESTACKQKGVWKEFLFQSLVKSPSNKPPCELPPPYEPQAIQASMDKIDNIDKQVENWGNVYWNKLNDTNQ
;
A
#
# COMPACT_ATOMS: atom_id res chain seq x y z
N MET A 1 -13.31 7.37 -4.79
CA MET A 1 -14.13 6.23 -4.31
C MET A 1 -13.82 6.00 -2.83
N PRO A 2 -14.84 5.84 -1.97
CA PRO A 2 -14.65 5.52 -0.56
C PRO A 2 -13.90 4.21 -0.36
N TRP A 3 -13.11 4.12 0.71
CA TRP A 3 -12.29 2.94 0.98
C TRP A 3 -13.10 1.66 1.20
N GLU A 4 -14.28 1.73 1.83
CA GLU A 4 -15.11 0.53 2.04
C GLU A 4 -15.64 -0.06 0.74
N ASP A 5 -16.10 0.80 -0.18
CA ASP A 5 -16.53 0.40 -1.51
C ASP A 5 -15.36 -0.20 -2.30
N MET A 6 -14.19 0.45 -2.22
CA MET A 6 -12.98 -0.04 -2.83
C MET A 6 -12.59 -1.42 -2.29
N LEU A 7 -12.60 -1.61 -0.97
CA LEU A 7 -12.26 -2.88 -0.32
C LEU A 7 -13.25 -3.99 -0.74
N ARG A 8 -14.55 -3.69 -0.83
CA ARG A 8 -15.55 -4.62 -1.39
C ARG A 8 -15.24 -4.99 -2.83
N ALA A 9 -14.89 -4.01 -3.66
CA ALA A 9 -14.53 -4.23 -5.06
C ALA A 9 -13.25 -5.06 -5.20
N ILE A 10 -12.24 -4.83 -4.37
CA ILE A 10 -10.99 -5.62 -4.31
C ILE A 10 -11.30 -7.06 -3.92
N LYS A 11 -12.08 -7.29 -2.86
CA LYS A 11 -12.50 -8.64 -2.44
C LYS A 11 -13.22 -9.40 -3.57
N LYS A 12 -14.12 -8.71 -4.28
CA LYS A 12 -14.83 -9.28 -5.44
C LYS A 12 -13.86 -9.57 -6.59
N GLY A 13 -12.95 -8.64 -6.90
CA GLY A 13 -11.95 -8.78 -7.94
C GLY A 13 -11.02 -9.97 -7.71
N ARG A 14 -10.53 -10.15 -6.47
CA ARG A 14 -9.67 -11.28 -6.08
C ARG A 14 -10.33 -12.63 -6.32
N LYS A 15 -11.65 -12.74 -6.13
CA LYS A 15 -12.41 -13.99 -6.33
C LYS A 15 -12.67 -14.33 -7.80
N ARG A 16 -12.43 -13.40 -8.75
CA ARG A 16 -12.69 -13.63 -10.19
C ARG A 16 -11.72 -14.62 -10.81
N THR A 17 -10.46 -14.59 -10.39
CA THR A 17 -9.39 -15.43 -10.94
C THR A 17 -8.71 -16.17 -9.79
N LYS A 18 -8.76 -17.50 -9.85
CA LYS A 18 -8.04 -18.34 -8.89
C LYS A 18 -6.54 -18.09 -9.01
N TRP A 19 -5.79 -18.29 -7.92
CA TRP A 19 -4.35 -17.99 -7.91
C TRP A 19 -3.60 -18.74 -9.00
N GLU A 20 -3.95 -20.01 -9.20
CA GLU A 20 -3.34 -20.94 -10.14
C GLU A 20 -3.61 -20.54 -11.61
N GLN A 21 -4.56 -19.63 -11.84
CA GLN A 21 -4.94 -19.12 -13.16
C GLN A 21 -4.37 -17.72 -13.43
N ARG A 22 -3.58 -17.16 -12.51
CA ARG A 22 -2.97 -15.84 -12.68
C ARG A 22 -1.71 -15.97 -13.53
N GLU A 23 -1.48 -14.96 -14.36
CA GLU A 23 -0.27 -14.92 -15.17
C GLU A 23 0.97 -14.68 -14.27
N PRO A 24 2.05 -15.45 -14.46
CA PRO A 24 3.21 -15.48 -13.56
C PRO A 24 4.21 -14.35 -13.85
N TYR A 25 3.71 -13.12 -14.01
CA TYR A 25 4.53 -11.94 -14.22
C TYR A 25 4.32 -10.88 -13.13
N ALA A 26 5.37 -10.13 -12.82
CA ALA A 26 5.25 -8.91 -12.04
C ALA A 26 4.55 -7.83 -12.89
N PHE A 27 3.59 -7.13 -12.29
CA PHE A 27 2.79 -6.12 -12.97
C PHE A 27 2.82 -4.79 -12.22
N TRP A 28 3.04 -3.69 -12.93
CA TRP A 28 2.88 -2.35 -12.39
C TRP A 28 2.28 -1.40 -13.44
N LYS A 29 1.34 -0.55 -13.01
CA LYS A 29 0.72 0.46 -13.87
C LYS A 29 0.50 1.76 -13.09
N GLY A 30 1.13 2.86 -13.50
CA GLY A 30 1.00 4.11 -12.76
C GLY A 30 1.72 5.33 -13.38
N ASN A 31 1.75 6.43 -12.61
CA ASN A 31 2.58 7.59 -12.96
C ASN A 31 4.04 7.34 -12.57
N PRO A 32 5.00 7.38 -13.49
CA PRO A 32 6.42 7.38 -13.16
C PRO A 32 6.91 8.76 -12.71
N HIS A 33 6.25 9.85 -13.11
CA HIS A 33 6.75 11.22 -12.89
C HIS A 33 6.46 11.78 -11.49
N VAL A 34 5.70 11.08 -10.66
CA VAL A 34 5.41 11.53 -9.28
C VAL A 34 6.57 11.29 -8.31
N ALA A 35 7.54 10.44 -8.67
CA ALA A 35 8.72 10.18 -7.85
C ALA A 35 9.87 9.61 -8.68
N LYS A 36 11.10 10.06 -8.41
CA LYS A 36 12.33 9.53 -9.04
C LYS A 36 12.40 7.99 -9.00
N ASN A 37 12.02 7.39 -7.86
CA ASN A 37 12.04 5.95 -7.69
C ASN A 37 11.13 5.18 -8.68
N ARG A 38 9.99 5.78 -9.07
CA ARG A 38 9.06 5.19 -10.06
C ARG A 38 9.53 5.44 -11.49
N LEU A 39 10.18 6.57 -11.76
CA LEU A 39 10.85 6.80 -13.04
C LEU A 39 11.96 5.77 -13.26
N ASP A 40 12.75 5.49 -12.22
CA ASP A 40 13.79 4.47 -12.28
C ASP A 40 13.21 3.04 -12.43
N LEU A 41 12.02 2.77 -11.91
CA LEU A 41 11.34 1.47 -12.12
C LEU A 41 11.12 1.20 -13.62
N MET A 42 10.78 2.23 -14.41
CA MET A 42 10.57 2.08 -15.86
C MET A 42 11.81 1.60 -16.60
N LYS A 43 13.02 1.78 -16.05
CA LYS A 43 14.27 1.28 -16.63
C LYS A 43 14.39 -0.25 -16.57
N CYS A 44 13.55 -0.92 -15.76
CA CYS A 44 13.51 -2.37 -15.68
C CYS A 44 12.70 -3.02 -16.80
N ASN A 45 12.03 -2.23 -17.65
CA ASN A 45 11.37 -2.73 -18.84
C ASN A 45 12.44 -2.98 -19.91
N LEU A 46 12.84 -4.25 -20.07
CA LEU A 46 13.89 -4.64 -21.01
C LEU A 46 13.43 -4.53 -22.48
N SER A 47 14.42 -4.55 -23.37
CA SER A 47 14.23 -4.68 -24.83
C SER A 47 13.52 -5.98 -25.18
N ASP A 48 12.91 -6.05 -26.38
CA ASP A 48 12.20 -7.21 -26.93
C ASP A 48 13.03 -8.51 -26.99
N GLN A 49 14.35 -8.41 -26.79
CA GLN A 49 15.29 -9.54 -26.80
C GLN A 49 15.40 -10.29 -25.46
N TYR A 50 14.93 -9.72 -24.33
CA TYR A 50 15.04 -10.35 -23.00
C TYR A 50 13.74 -10.20 -22.20
N ASP A 51 13.02 -11.30 -21.94
CA ASP A 51 11.79 -11.28 -21.14
C ASP A 51 12.06 -11.64 -19.66
N TRP A 52 11.87 -10.65 -18.78
CA TRP A 52 11.99 -10.82 -17.33
C TRP A 52 10.67 -11.14 -16.63
N ASN A 53 9.59 -11.35 -17.38
CA ASN A 53 8.23 -11.48 -16.84
C ASN A 53 7.87 -10.29 -15.92
N VAL A 54 8.31 -9.08 -16.30
CA VAL A 54 7.93 -7.82 -15.67
C VAL A 54 7.19 -6.98 -16.70
N ARG A 55 6.01 -6.45 -16.36
CA ARG A 55 5.16 -5.65 -17.23
C ARG A 55 4.92 -4.28 -16.58
N LEU A 56 5.56 -3.23 -17.12
CA LEU A 56 5.49 -1.86 -16.58
C LEU A 56 4.76 -0.94 -17.54
N TYR A 57 3.67 -0.31 -17.07
CA TYR A 57 2.83 0.56 -17.90
C TYR A 57 2.80 2.00 -17.39
N TYR A 58 3.11 2.94 -18.28
CA TYR A 58 2.91 4.37 -18.07
C TYR A 58 1.41 4.71 -18.10
N LYS A 59 0.94 5.50 -17.13
CA LYS A 59 -0.43 6.01 -17.09
C LYS A 59 -0.46 7.54 -17.16
N ASN A 60 -1.00 8.07 -18.26
CA ASN A 60 -1.23 9.51 -18.46
C ASN A 60 -2.44 9.98 -17.63
N TRP A 61 -2.23 10.96 -16.75
CA TRP A 61 -3.24 11.40 -15.79
C TRP A 61 -4.29 12.33 -16.35
N SER A 62 -3.96 13.15 -17.36
CA SER A 62 -4.93 14.07 -17.96
C SER A 62 -6.10 13.30 -18.57
N LYS A 63 -5.80 12.24 -19.33
CA LYS A 63 -6.80 11.34 -19.93
C LYS A 63 -7.63 10.56 -18.89
N VAL A 64 -7.04 10.26 -17.73
CA VAL A 64 -7.68 9.48 -16.66
C VAL A 64 -8.69 10.31 -15.87
N VAL A 65 -8.46 11.62 -15.76
CA VAL A 65 -9.42 12.57 -15.20
C VAL A 65 -10.64 12.67 -16.11
N ASP A 66 -10.44 12.72 -17.42
CA ASP A 66 -11.51 12.77 -18.42
C ASP A 66 -12.37 11.48 -18.44
N GLU A 67 -11.77 10.33 -18.11
CA GLU A 67 -12.44 9.02 -18.05
C GLU A 67 -13.01 8.67 -16.65
N GLY A 68 -13.07 9.63 -15.72
CA GLY A 68 -13.75 9.45 -14.43
C GLY A 68 -13.10 8.43 -13.48
N PHE A 69 -11.78 8.21 -13.59
CA PHE A 69 -11.02 7.31 -12.71
C PHE A 69 -11.44 5.83 -12.73
N ASN A 70 -12.19 5.36 -13.74
CA ASN A 70 -12.69 3.98 -13.84
C ASN A 70 -11.59 2.90 -13.72
N ASN A 71 -10.33 3.26 -14.03
CA ASN A 71 -9.16 2.38 -13.98
C ASN A 71 -8.09 2.80 -12.95
N SER A 72 -8.42 3.70 -12.01
CA SER A 72 -7.48 4.35 -11.07
C SER A 72 -7.78 3.94 -9.64
N LYS A 73 -7.11 2.88 -9.26
CA LYS A 73 -7.47 2.05 -8.14
C LYS A 73 -6.35 2.17 -7.10
N LEU A 74 -6.73 2.58 -5.90
CA LEU A 74 -5.85 3.15 -4.86
C LEU A 74 -5.16 2.08 -3.99
N GLU A 75 -5.27 0.80 -4.37
CA GLU A 75 -4.80 -0.37 -3.61
C GLU A 75 -3.29 -0.42 -3.27
N ASP A 76 -2.45 0.49 -3.73
CA ASP A 76 -0.98 0.40 -3.58
C ASP A 76 -0.35 1.36 -2.55
N GLN A 77 -1.11 1.88 -1.58
CA GLN A 77 -0.53 2.79 -0.59
C GLN A 77 -1.03 2.51 0.82
N CYS A 78 -0.21 1.80 1.62
CA CYS A 78 -0.16 1.92 3.07
C CYS A 78 1.13 1.31 3.64
N THR A 79 1.99 2.14 4.23
CA THR A 79 2.93 1.72 5.27
C THR A 79 2.80 2.72 6.41
N TYR A 80 2.24 2.30 7.54
CA TYR A 80 2.96 2.22 8.82
C TYR A 80 2.03 1.72 9.94
N ARG A 81 2.22 0.45 10.33
CA ARG A 81 2.01 -0.20 11.65
C ARG A 81 2.12 -1.74 11.63
N SER A 82 2.69 -2.48 10.69
CA SER A 82 3.08 -2.36 9.28
C SER A 82 2.98 -3.79 8.74
N MET A 83 2.77 -3.95 7.44
CA MET A 83 3.03 -5.23 6.81
C MET A 83 4.49 -5.64 7.07
N VAL A 84 4.73 -6.93 7.24
CA VAL A 84 6.05 -7.54 7.51
C VAL A 84 6.53 -8.23 6.22
N PRO A 85 7.78 -8.01 5.78
CA PRO A 85 8.33 -8.68 4.60
C PRO A 85 8.34 -10.20 4.80
N MET A 86 8.20 -10.95 3.70
CA MET A 86 8.07 -12.42 3.66
C MET A 86 6.87 -13.01 4.41
N GLN A 87 6.12 -12.22 5.18
CA GLN A 87 4.84 -12.60 5.75
C GLN A 87 3.68 -12.02 4.94
N HIS A 88 3.78 -10.76 4.52
CA HIS A 88 2.69 -10.03 3.90
C HIS A 88 3.02 -9.51 2.48
N TYR A 89 4.30 -9.37 2.16
CA TYR A 89 4.79 -8.92 0.85
C TYR A 89 6.23 -9.37 0.62
N TRP A 90 6.71 -9.27 -0.62
CA TRP A 90 8.10 -9.50 -0.99
C TRP A 90 8.89 -8.18 -1.02
N PRO A 91 10.02 -8.03 -0.30
CA PRO A 91 10.79 -6.79 -0.27
C PRO A 91 11.62 -6.60 -1.56
N ILE A 92 11.72 -5.35 -2.04
CA ILE A 92 12.53 -4.96 -3.21
C ILE A 92 13.38 -3.75 -2.84
N ARG A 93 14.71 -3.83 -3.03
CA ARG A 93 15.62 -2.72 -2.71
C ARG A 93 15.44 -1.57 -3.71
N ARG A 94 15.71 -0.34 -3.26
CA ARG A 94 15.57 0.85 -4.12
C ARG A 94 16.72 0.98 -5.12
N GLN A 95 17.91 0.53 -4.75
CA GLN A 95 19.14 0.69 -5.51
C GLN A 95 19.20 -0.32 -6.67
N ASP A 96 19.05 -1.62 -6.39
CA ASP A 96 19.18 -2.71 -7.37
C ASP A 96 17.82 -3.27 -7.85
N LYS A 97 16.79 -2.43 -7.85
CA LYS A 97 15.39 -2.86 -8.02
C LYS A 97 15.12 -3.77 -9.21
N CYS A 98 15.78 -3.57 -10.36
CA CYS A 98 15.51 -4.38 -11.55
C CYS A 98 16.03 -5.81 -11.37
N ARG A 99 17.22 -5.95 -10.78
CA ARG A 99 17.85 -7.22 -10.43
C ARG A 99 17.04 -7.96 -9.37
N ASP A 100 16.58 -7.23 -8.36
CA ASP A 100 15.71 -7.76 -7.30
C ASP A 100 14.33 -8.17 -7.83
N LEU A 101 13.74 -7.40 -8.75
CA LEU A 101 12.46 -7.72 -9.38
C LEU A 101 12.56 -9.00 -10.21
N LYS A 102 13.62 -9.15 -11.03
CA LYS A 102 13.85 -10.37 -11.79
C LYS A 102 13.98 -11.58 -10.87
N PHE A 103 14.78 -11.45 -9.81
CA PHE A 103 14.91 -12.52 -8.82
C PHE A 103 13.58 -12.83 -8.12
N ALA A 104 12.81 -11.82 -7.73
CA ALA A 104 11.52 -12.01 -7.08
C ALA A 104 10.50 -12.76 -7.96
N VAL A 105 10.47 -12.45 -9.26
CA VAL A 105 9.59 -13.15 -10.22
C VAL A 105 10.01 -14.61 -10.39
N GLU A 106 11.30 -14.87 -10.59
CA GLU A 106 11.85 -16.23 -10.70
C GLU A 106 11.60 -17.04 -9.43
N TRP A 107 11.85 -16.44 -8.27
CA TRP A 107 11.58 -17.07 -6.99
C TRP A 107 10.09 -17.39 -6.84
N GLY A 108 9.20 -16.42 -7.11
CA GLY A 108 7.76 -16.60 -6.95
C GLY A 108 7.19 -17.67 -7.87
N ASN A 109 7.71 -17.77 -9.09
CA ASN A 109 7.29 -18.78 -10.06
C ASN A 109 7.81 -20.19 -9.70
N ASN A 110 8.94 -20.28 -9.01
CA ASN A 110 9.49 -21.55 -8.50
C ASN A 110 8.98 -21.92 -7.10
N HIS A 111 8.28 -21.01 -6.41
CA HIS A 111 7.78 -21.17 -5.03
C HIS A 111 6.30 -20.77 -4.94
N THR A 112 5.48 -21.31 -5.86
CA THR A 112 4.11 -20.85 -6.10
C THR A 112 3.21 -20.93 -4.85
N GLN A 113 3.39 -21.96 -4.00
CA GLN A 113 2.65 -22.10 -2.75
C GLN A 113 3.04 -21.00 -1.74
N GLN A 114 4.34 -20.78 -1.53
CA GLN A 114 4.80 -19.73 -0.61
C GLN A 114 4.40 -18.34 -1.11
N ALA A 115 4.49 -18.09 -2.42
CA ALA A 115 4.04 -16.85 -3.03
C ALA A 115 2.53 -16.64 -2.82
N GLN A 116 1.73 -17.70 -2.94
CA GLN A 116 0.29 -17.66 -2.65
C GLN A 116 0.01 -17.31 -1.18
N ASP A 117 0.74 -17.91 -0.26
CA ASP A 117 0.54 -17.73 1.18
C ASP A 117 0.90 -16.31 1.63
N ILE A 118 2.00 -15.75 1.10
CA ILE A 118 2.37 -14.33 1.30
C ILE A 118 1.25 -13.42 0.77
N GLY A 119 0.76 -13.66 -0.46
CA GLY A 119 -0.31 -12.87 -1.06
C GLY A 119 -1.64 -12.95 -0.29
N LYS A 120 -1.98 -14.13 0.24
CA LYS A 120 -3.15 -14.35 1.10
C LYS A 120 -3.01 -13.59 2.42
N ALA A 121 -1.86 -13.69 3.08
CA ALA A 121 -1.59 -13.03 4.35
C ALA A 121 -1.59 -11.50 4.21
N GLY A 122 -0.94 -10.96 3.17
CA GLY A 122 -0.99 -9.53 2.86
C GLY A 122 -2.40 -9.03 2.59
N SER A 123 -3.18 -9.77 1.79
CA SER A 123 -4.59 -9.44 1.56
C SER A 123 -5.40 -9.45 2.86
N LYS A 124 -5.23 -10.47 3.70
CA LYS A 124 -5.92 -10.60 4.99
C LYS A 124 -5.61 -9.42 5.91
N PHE A 125 -4.35 -9.00 5.99
CA PHE A 125 -3.93 -7.82 6.75
C PHE A 125 -4.69 -6.57 6.30
N ILE A 126 -4.75 -6.30 5.00
CA ILE A 126 -5.48 -5.12 4.48
C ILE A 126 -6.98 -5.20 4.80
N GLU A 127 -7.57 -6.41 4.75
CA GLU A 127 -8.98 -6.59 5.04
C GLU A 127 -9.36 -6.42 6.51
N GLU A 128 -8.46 -6.79 7.42
CA GLU A 128 -8.75 -6.84 8.86
C GLU A 128 -8.17 -5.63 9.61
N ILE A 129 -6.96 -5.20 9.23
CA ILE A 129 -6.23 -4.13 9.91
C ILE A 129 -6.50 -2.77 9.27
N LEU A 130 -6.58 -2.69 7.94
CA LEU A 130 -6.81 -1.43 7.24
C LEU A 130 -8.30 -1.20 6.98
N THR A 131 -9.13 -1.19 8.03
CA THR A 131 -10.56 -0.86 7.92
C THR A 131 -10.81 0.62 8.21
N MET A 132 -11.90 1.20 7.69
CA MET A 132 -12.25 2.61 8.03
C MET A 132 -12.45 2.81 9.53
N ARG A 133 -12.95 1.80 10.23
CA ARG A 133 -13.02 1.77 11.69
C ARG A 133 -11.64 1.99 12.30
N ASN A 134 -10.65 1.16 11.95
CA ASN A 134 -9.32 1.26 12.52
C ASN A 134 -8.60 2.57 12.13
N VAL A 135 -8.90 3.11 10.95
CA VAL A 135 -8.41 4.44 10.52
C VAL A 135 -8.98 5.54 11.41
N TYR A 136 -10.30 5.54 11.65
CA TYR A 136 -10.92 6.53 12.53
C TYR A 136 -10.50 6.36 14.00
N ASP A 137 -10.40 5.12 14.48
CA ASP A 137 -9.89 4.81 15.82
C ASP A 137 -8.45 5.34 15.97
N TYR A 138 -7.58 5.12 14.97
CA TYR A 138 -6.22 5.68 14.94
C TYR A 138 -6.22 7.22 14.97
N MET A 139 -7.04 7.87 14.14
CA MET A 139 -7.14 9.33 14.10
C MET A 139 -7.62 9.90 15.44
N PHE A 140 -8.64 9.30 16.04
CA PHE A 140 -9.16 9.68 17.34
C PHE A 140 -8.07 9.62 18.41
N HIS A 141 -7.38 8.48 18.50
CA HIS A 141 -6.31 8.27 19.46
C HIS A 141 -5.12 9.19 19.24
N LEU A 142 -4.69 9.40 18.00
CA LEU A 142 -3.61 10.33 17.67
C LEU A 142 -3.94 11.75 18.14
N LEU A 143 -5.13 12.25 17.81
CA LEU A 143 -5.57 13.59 18.20
C LEU A 143 -5.76 13.70 19.72
N ASN A 144 -6.30 12.66 20.36
CA ASN A 144 -6.49 12.61 21.80
C ASN A 144 -5.16 12.70 22.56
N GLU A 145 -4.19 11.84 22.23
CA GLU A 145 -2.88 11.86 22.89
C GLU A 145 -2.11 13.14 22.58
N TYR A 146 -2.17 13.63 21.33
CA TYR A 146 -1.57 14.91 20.96
C TYR A 146 -2.15 16.08 21.77
N SER A 147 -3.45 16.08 22.02
CA SER A 147 -4.12 17.15 22.79
C SER A 147 -3.58 17.27 24.22
N LYS A 148 -3.12 16.17 24.83
CA LYS A 148 -2.53 16.15 26.17
C LYS A 148 -1.16 16.85 26.23
N LEU A 149 -0.50 17.00 25.08
CA LEU A 149 0.80 17.70 24.99
C LEU A 149 0.64 19.22 24.95
N LEU A 150 -0.59 19.73 24.79
CA LEU A 150 -0.86 21.16 24.73
C LEU A 150 -0.61 21.81 26.09
N LYS A 151 0.31 22.77 26.13
CA LYS A 151 0.65 23.54 27.34
C LYS A 151 -0.24 24.77 27.56
N TYR A 152 -1.33 24.89 26.81
CA TYR A 152 -2.25 26.03 26.86
C TYR A 152 -3.68 25.57 26.57
N LYS A 153 -4.66 26.38 26.98
CA LYS A 153 -6.08 26.16 26.69
C LYS A 153 -6.41 26.68 25.28
N PRO A 154 -6.82 25.82 24.33
CA PRO A 154 -7.19 26.26 22.99
C PRO A 154 -8.39 27.22 23.03
N THR A 155 -8.34 28.27 22.23
CA THR A 155 -9.45 29.20 22.01
C THR A 155 -9.74 29.31 20.51
N VAL A 156 -11.01 29.54 20.15
CA VAL A 156 -11.39 29.69 18.74
C VAL A 156 -10.98 31.09 18.27
N PRO A 157 -10.11 31.22 17.26
CA PRO A 157 -9.75 32.52 16.72
C PRO A 157 -10.96 33.24 16.13
N SER A 158 -11.04 34.57 16.25
CA SER A 158 -12.16 35.37 15.73
C SER A 158 -12.38 35.23 14.21
N LYS A 159 -11.32 34.92 13.47
CA LYS A 159 -11.36 34.69 12.01
C LYS A 159 -11.64 33.23 11.63
N ALA A 160 -11.80 32.33 12.60
CA ALA A 160 -12.05 30.93 12.31
C ALA A 160 -13.43 30.75 11.70
N ARG A 161 -13.49 30.02 10.59
CA ARG A 161 -14.75 29.65 9.93
C ARG A 161 -15.10 28.22 10.31
N ARG A 162 -16.31 28.01 10.81
CA ARG A 162 -16.85 26.64 10.97
C ARG A 162 -16.93 25.97 9.61
N ILE A 163 -16.26 24.82 9.48
CA ILE A 163 -16.35 23.96 8.29
C ILE A 163 -17.42 22.91 8.58
N CYS A 164 -18.51 22.91 7.81
CA CYS A 164 -19.47 21.80 7.77
C CYS A 164 -19.16 20.94 6.54
N VAL A 165 -19.20 19.61 6.67
CA VAL A 165 -18.77 18.71 5.59
C VAL A 165 -19.68 18.87 4.37
N GLU A 166 -20.98 19.08 4.59
CA GLU A 166 -21.98 19.40 3.59
C GLU A 166 -21.63 20.71 2.87
N SER A 167 -21.21 21.74 3.61
CA SER A 167 -20.84 23.04 3.03
C SER A 167 -19.56 22.96 2.18
N THR A 168 -18.66 22.04 2.50
CA THR A 168 -17.44 21.77 1.70
C THR A 168 -17.79 20.96 0.46
N ALA A 169 -18.60 19.92 0.60
CA ALA A 169 -19.04 19.08 -0.52
C ALA A 169 -19.88 19.87 -1.54
N CYS A 170 -20.74 20.79 -1.08
CA CYS A 170 -21.58 21.63 -1.94
C CYS A 170 -20.79 22.62 -2.82
N LYS A 171 -19.54 22.96 -2.47
CA LYS A 171 -18.68 23.82 -3.28
C LYS A 171 -17.98 23.06 -4.41
N GLN A 172 -17.94 21.72 -4.34
CA GLN A 172 -17.31 20.88 -5.35
C GLN A 172 -18.32 20.49 -6.45
N LYS A 173 -17.80 20.14 -7.62
CA LYS A 173 -18.60 19.70 -8.78
C LYS A 173 -18.12 18.32 -9.27
N GLY A 174 -18.98 17.64 -10.02
CA GLY A 174 -18.67 16.34 -10.62
C GLY A 174 -18.29 15.26 -9.60
N VAL A 175 -17.35 14.39 -9.99
CA VAL A 175 -16.89 13.24 -9.18
C VAL A 175 -16.35 13.62 -7.80
N TRP A 176 -15.80 14.83 -7.64
CA TRP A 176 -15.31 15.31 -6.34
C TRP A 176 -16.44 15.57 -5.36
N LYS A 177 -17.57 16.12 -5.83
CA LYS A 177 -18.78 16.27 -5.01
C LYS A 177 -19.27 14.90 -4.57
N GLU A 178 -19.39 13.97 -5.51
CA GLU A 178 -19.86 12.61 -5.24
C GLU A 178 -18.98 11.88 -4.20
N PHE A 179 -17.65 11.90 -4.37
CA PHE A 179 -16.75 11.27 -3.41
C PHE A 179 -16.82 11.90 -2.02
N LEU A 180 -16.95 13.22 -1.92
CA LEU A 180 -17.12 13.88 -0.62
C LEU A 180 -18.42 13.45 0.06
N PHE A 181 -19.54 13.42 -0.67
CA PHE A 181 -20.82 12.95 -0.13
C PHE A 181 -20.78 11.48 0.29
N GLN A 182 -20.14 10.61 -0.51
CA GLN A 182 -20.00 9.19 -0.17
C GLN A 182 -19.08 8.94 1.04
N SER A 183 -18.17 9.88 1.33
CA SER A 183 -17.27 9.79 2.50
C SER A 183 -17.89 10.31 3.81
N LEU A 184 -19.11 10.84 3.77
CA LEU A 184 -19.81 11.34 4.95
C LEU A 184 -20.08 10.21 5.95
N VAL A 185 -19.63 10.39 7.19
CA VAL A 185 -20.03 9.55 8.32
C VAL A 185 -21.49 9.85 8.62
N LYS A 186 -22.38 8.88 8.37
CA LYS A 186 -23.83 9.07 8.45
C LYS A 186 -24.38 9.12 9.88
N SER A 187 -23.66 8.52 10.83
CA SER A 187 -24.05 8.50 12.24
C SER A 187 -22.82 8.28 13.14
N PRO A 188 -22.86 8.75 14.41
CA PRO A 188 -21.88 8.36 15.41
C PRO A 188 -21.80 6.83 15.57
N SER A 189 -20.65 6.33 16.02
CA SER A 189 -20.51 4.91 16.38
C SER A 189 -21.33 4.62 17.65
N ASN A 190 -22.16 3.58 17.60
CA ASN A 190 -22.87 3.06 18.79
C ASN A 190 -21.97 2.21 19.70
N LYS A 191 -20.72 1.98 19.30
CA LYS A 191 -19.70 1.28 20.09
C LYS A 191 -18.79 2.32 20.75
N PRO A 192 -18.41 2.13 22.03
CA PRO A 192 -17.45 3.00 22.67
C PRO A 192 -16.11 2.99 21.91
N PRO A 193 -15.30 4.05 22.01
CA PRO A 193 -13.92 4.04 21.51
C PRO A 193 -13.18 2.80 22.05
N CYS A 194 -12.35 2.17 21.24
CA CYS A 194 -11.49 1.11 21.75
C CYS A 194 -10.53 1.66 22.79
N GLU A 195 -10.15 0.83 23.76
CA GLU A 195 -9.01 1.13 24.62
C GLU A 195 -7.73 0.93 23.82
N LEU A 196 -6.85 1.93 23.83
CA LEU A 196 -5.52 1.74 23.27
C LEU A 196 -4.78 0.72 24.11
N PRO A 197 -4.11 -0.26 23.49
CA PRO A 197 -3.10 -1.01 24.20
C PRO A 197 -2.03 -0.05 24.74
N PRO A 198 -1.35 -0.41 25.84
CA PRO A 198 -0.24 0.38 26.33
C PRO A 198 0.79 0.64 25.22
N PRO A 199 1.48 1.80 25.24
CA PRO A 199 2.53 2.09 24.28
C PRO A 199 3.54 0.93 24.23
N TYR A 200 4.03 0.61 23.04
CA TYR A 200 5.12 -0.35 22.93
C TYR A 200 6.35 0.20 23.63
N GLU A 201 6.99 -0.65 24.43
CA GLU A 201 8.30 -0.35 24.97
C GLU A 201 9.29 -0.07 23.83
N PRO A 202 10.21 0.91 23.96
CA PRO A 202 11.20 1.21 22.92
C PRO A 202 11.97 -0.03 22.44
N GLN A 203 12.25 -0.96 23.35
CA GLN A 203 12.91 -2.24 23.04
C GLN A 203 12.07 -3.14 22.12
N ALA A 204 10.74 -3.18 22.31
CA ALA A 204 9.84 -3.96 21.46
C ALA A 204 9.72 -3.36 20.06
N ILE A 205 9.77 -2.02 19.95
CA ILE A 205 9.83 -1.32 18.67
C ILE A 205 11.15 -1.66 17.95
N GLN A 206 12.28 -1.56 18.65
CA GLN A 206 13.59 -1.88 18.09
C GLN A 206 13.67 -3.33 17.63
N ALA A 207 13.24 -4.30 18.46
CA ALA A 207 13.22 -5.71 18.09
C ALA A 207 12.36 -5.98 16.84
N SER A 208 11.25 -5.25 16.68
CA SER A 208 10.42 -5.34 15.47
C SER A 208 11.14 -4.80 14.24
N MET A 209 11.89 -3.70 14.38
CA MET A 209 12.71 -3.13 13.31
C MET A 209 13.86 -4.06 12.92
N ASP A 210 14.58 -4.61 13.90
CA ASP A 210 15.69 -5.55 13.68
C ASP A 210 15.21 -6.82 12.99
N LYS A 211 14.02 -7.31 13.34
CA LYS A 211 13.40 -8.45 12.67
C LYS A 211 13.14 -8.16 11.18
N ILE A 212 12.61 -6.99 10.85
CA ILE A 212 12.36 -6.58 9.46
C ILE A 212 13.69 -6.49 8.70
N ASP A 213 14.69 -5.83 9.28
CA ASP A 213 16.02 -5.68 8.67
C ASP A 213 16.70 -7.03 8.42
N ASN A 214 16.61 -7.97 9.38
CA ASN A 214 17.15 -9.31 9.22
C ASN A 214 16.47 -10.09 8.08
N ILE A 215 15.15 -9.95 7.92
CA ILE A 215 14.42 -10.58 6.80
C ILE A 215 14.86 -9.96 5.47
N ASP A 216 14.96 -8.63 5.40
CA ASP A 216 15.39 -7.94 4.19
C ASP A 216 16.81 -8.37 3.77
N LYS A 217 17.76 -8.45 4.72
CA LYS A 217 19.12 -8.97 4.49
C LYS A 217 19.12 -10.42 4.03
N GLN A 218 18.24 -11.26 4.57
CA GLN A 218 18.12 -12.66 4.15
C GLN A 218 17.68 -12.78 2.69
N VAL A 219 16.66 -12.01 2.29
CA VAL A 219 16.16 -11.99 0.90
C VAL A 219 17.24 -11.44 -0.05
N GLU A 220 17.98 -10.41 0.37
CA GLU A 220 19.13 -9.89 -0.37
C GLU A 220 20.21 -10.95 -0.59
N ASN A 221 20.56 -11.70 0.45
CA ASN A 221 21.54 -12.79 0.34
C ASN A 221 21.07 -13.88 -0.64
N TRP A 222 19.79 -14.25 -0.63
CA TRP A 222 19.25 -15.19 -1.62
C TRP A 222 19.38 -14.68 -3.05
N GLY A 223 19.09 -13.39 -3.27
CA GLY A 223 19.30 -12.73 -4.56
C GLY A 223 20.77 -12.79 -4.99
N ASN A 224 21.70 -12.42 -4.11
CA ASN A 224 23.12 -12.47 -4.40
C ASN A 224 23.60 -13.88 -4.80
N VAL A 225 23.18 -14.91 -4.05
CA VAL A 225 23.49 -16.32 -4.37
C VAL A 225 22.92 -16.73 -5.73
N TYR A 226 21.68 -16.37 -6.03
CA TYR A 226 21.04 -16.67 -7.31
C TYR A 226 21.83 -16.12 -8.50
N TRP A 227 22.25 -14.86 -8.41
CA TRP A 227 22.98 -14.19 -9.47
C TRP A 227 24.43 -14.65 -9.61
N ASN A 228 25.10 -15.00 -8.50
CA ASN A 228 26.45 -15.57 -8.57
C ASN A 228 26.43 -16.89 -9.36
N LYS A 229 25.47 -17.79 -9.05
CA LYS A 229 25.29 -19.05 -9.78
C LYS A 229 25.04 -18.85 -11.26
N LEU A 230 24.21 -17.86 -11.63
CA LEU A 230 23.95 -17.54 -13.03
C LEU A 230 25.21 -17.05 -13.76
N ASN A 231 26.04 -16.24 -13.11
CA ASN A 231 27.29 -15.79 -13.70
C ASN A 231 28.28 -16.95 -13.89
N ASP A 232 28.35 -17.87 -12.92
CA ASP A 232 29.20 -19.07 -13.02
C ASP A 232 28.74 -20.04 -14.10
N THR A 233 27.46 -20.03 -14.47
CA THR A 233 26.87 -20.92 -15.50
C THR A 233 26.98 -20.32 -16.92
N ASN A 234 27.15 -19.01 -17.03
CA ASN A 234 27.30 -18.28 -18.31
C ASN A 234 28.77 -18.03 -18.68
N GLN A 235 29.71 -18.62 -17.95
CA GLN A 235 31.15 -18.58 -18.17
C GLN A 235 31.62 -19.92 -18.76
#